data_AF-A0A2D9RUU4-F1
#
_entry.id   AF-A0A2D9RUU4-F1
#
_cell.length_a   1.000
_cell.length_b   1.000
_cell.length_c   1.000
_cell.angle_alpha   90.00
_cell.angle_beta   90.00
_cell.angle_gamma   90.00
#
_symmetry.space_group_name_H-M   'P 1'
#
loop_
_entity.id
_entity.type
_entity.pdbx_description
1 polymer ?
#
loop_
_entity_poly.entity_id
_entity_poly.type
_entity_poly.pdbx_seq_one_letter_code
_entity_poly.pdbx_strand_id
1 'polypeptide(L)' 'ISTCEEFKLNVTTLALNGGEDYELLMTISQKDYDKIKGDPNFTVIGYIKEENAGANLVLRNDSIVELKSRGWGSKED' A
#
# COMPACT_ATOMS: atom_id res chain seq x y z
N ILE A 1 -0.13 -1.06 -15.49
CA ILE A 1 0.55 -2.38 -15.58
C ILE A 1 1.31 -2.52 -16.88
N SER A 2 0.68 -2.32 -18.05
CA SER A 2 1.34 -2.40 -19.37
C SER A 2 2.63 -1.60 -19.50
N THR A 3 2.67 -0.35 -19.04
CA THR A 3 3.90 0.46 -19.03
C THR A 3 4.98 -0.16 -18.14
N CYS A 4 4.63 -0.64 -16.95
CA CYS A 4 5.60 -1.32 -16.08
C CYS A 4 6.14 -2.60 -16.74
N GLU A 5 5.30 -3.35 -17.47
CA GLU A 5 5.72 -4.55 -18.20
C GLU A 5 6.68 -4.22 -19.34
N GLU A 6 6.39 -3.17 -20.12
CA GLU A 6 7.25 -2.67 -21.19
C GLU A 6 8.66 -2.34 -20.69
N PHE A 7 8.74 -1.66 -19.54
CA PHE A 7 10.01 -1.26 -18.93
C PHE A 7 10.57 -2.29 -17.93
N LYS A 8 9.92 -3.45 -17.77
CA LYS A 8 10.31 -4.51 -16.81
C LYS A 8 10.45 -4.00 -15.37
N LEU A 9 9.57 -3.07 -14.97
CA LEU A 9 9.52 -2.49 -13.64
C LEU A 9 8.59 -3.27 -12.71
N ASN A 10 8.98 -3.39 -11.44
CA ASN A 10 8.13 -3.99 -10.42
C ASN A 10 7.02 -3.00 -10.00
N VAL A 11 5.76 -3.37 -10.28
CA VAL A 11 4.58 -2.54 -10.00
C VAL A 11 4.43 -2.24 -8.51
N THR A 12 4.70 -3.21 -7.63
CA THR A 12 4.60 -3.03 -6.18
C THR A 12 5.61 -2.01 -5.67
N THR A 13 6.84 -2.02 -6.20
CA THR A 13 7.85 -1.01 -5.85
C THR A 13 7.39 0.39 -6.22
N LEU A 14 6.81 0.58 -7.41
CA LEU A 14 6.32 1.89 -7.86
C LEU A 14 5.10 2.36 -7.05
N ALA A 15 4.14 1.48 -6.78
CA ALA A 15 2.96 1.83 -5.99
C ALA A 15 3.30 2.24 -4.54
N LEU A 16 4.40 1.71 -3.98
CA LEU A 16 4.81 1.99 -2.59
C LEU A 16 5.78 3.16 -2.45
N ASN A 17 6.61 3.42 -3.46
CA ASN A 17 7.68 4.43 -3.41
C ASN A 17 7.50 5.54 -4.45
N GLY A 18 6.42 5.48 -5.20
CA GLY A 18 5.97 6.59 -6.03
C GLY A 18 5.59 7.79 -5.17
N GLY A 19 5.17 8.84 -5.85
CA GLY A 19 4.71 10.07 -5.24
C GLY A 19 3.91 10.85 -6.27
N GLU A 20 3.38 12.00 -5.86
CA GLU A 20 2.60 12.89 -6.73
C GLU A 20 1.31 12.25 -7.31
N ASP A 21 0.82 11.14 -6.73
CA ASP A 21 -0.48 10.56 -7.09
C ASP A 21 -1.66 11.38 -6.53
N TYR A 22 -1.41 12.23 -5.51
CA TYR A 22 -2.40 13.09 -4.84
C TYR A 22 -3.67 12.34 -4.35
N GLU A 23 -3.52 11.05 -4.06
CA GLU A 23 -4.57 10.20 -3.50
C GLU A 23 -4.68 10.33 -1.97
N LEU A 24 -5.83 9.91 -1.42
CA LEU A 24 -6.05 9.87 0.02
C LEU A 24 -5.68 8.50 0.60
N LEU A 25 -4.89 8.50 1.68
CA LEU A 25 -4.67 7.33 2.53
C LEU A 25 -5.36 7.54 3.87
N MET A 26 -6.32 6.69 4.18
CA MET A 26 -7.10 6.77 5.42
C MET A 26 -7.51 5.39 5.92
N THR A 27 -7.98 5.33 7.16
CA THR A 27 -8.54 4.12 7.76
C THR A 27 -10.03 4.33 8.04
N ILE A 28 -10.77 3.22 8.08
CA ILE A 28 -12.17 3.19 8.51
C ILE A 28 -12.34 2.14 9.60
N SER A 29 -13.44 2.21 10.34
CA SER A 29 -13.80 1.13 11.26
C SER A 29 -14.18 -0.12 10.47
N GLN A 30 -13.80 -1.31 10.98
CA GLN A 30 -14.13 -2.58 10.32
C GLN A 30 -15.64 -2.79 10.14
N LYS A 31 -16.48 -2.24 11.04
CA LYS A 31 -17.94 -2.29 10.91
C LYS A 31 -18.49 -1.52 9.69
N ASP A 32 -17.69 -0.59 9.15
CA ASP A 32 -18.07 0.25 8.03
C ASP A 32 -17.56 -0.30 6.68
N TYR A 33 -16.83 -1.43 6.67
CA TYR A 33 -16.28 -2.06 5.46
C TYR A 33 -17.36 -2.33 4.39
N ASP A 34 -18.51 -2.87 4.80
CA ASP A 34 -19.60 -3.21 3.89
C ASP A 34 -20.17 -1.99 3.16
N LYS A 35 -19.97 -0.77 3.70
CA LYS A 35 -20.41 0.48 3.07
C LYS A 35 -19.53 0.89 1.89
N ILE A 36 -18.26 0.46 1.87
CA ILE A 36 -17.28 0.92 0.86
C ILE A 36 -16.78 -0.20 -0.08
N LYS A 37 -16.96 -1.48 0.26
CA LYS A 37 -16.31 -2.61 -0.42
C LYS A 37 -16.60 -2.77 -1.93
N GLY A 38 -17.58 -2.04 -2.46
CA GLY A 38 -17.92 -2.02 -3.88
C GLY A 38 -17.97 -0.62 -4.49
N ASP A 39 -17.53 0.40 -3.75
CA ASP A 39 -17.46 1.76 -4.29
C ASP A 39 -16.24 1.88 -5.21
N PRO A 40 -16.42 2.32 -6.47
CA PRO A 40 -15.31 2.42 -7.42
C PRO A 40 -14.25 3.46 -7.05
N ASN A 41 -14.54 4.38 -6.13
CA ASN A 41 -13.60 5.41 -5.69
C ASN A 41 -12.70 4.96 -4.54
N PHE A 42 -12.99 3.82 -3.91
CA PHE A 42 -12.24 3.34 -2.75
C PHE A 42 -11.67 1.94 -3.00
N THR A 43 -10.38 1.78 -2.71
CA THR A 43 -9.71 0.48 -2.75
C THR A 43 -9.18 0.15 -1.36
N VAL A 44 -9.64 -0.97 -0.79
CA VAL A 44 -9.11 -1.47 0.49
C VAL A 44 -7.81 -2.22 0.23
N ILE A 45 -6.71 -1.70 0.78
CA ILE A 45 -5.35 -2.22 0.56
C ILE A 45 -4.74 -2.94 1.78
N GLY A 46 -5.48 -3.05 2.89
CA GLY A 46 -4.99 -3.69 4.11
C GLY A 46 -5.94 -3.51 5.30
N TYR A 47 -5.44 -3.79 6.49
CA TYR A 47 -6.15 -3.65 7.76
C TYR A 47 -5.19 -3.24 8.87
N ILE A 48 -5.71 -2.55 9.89
CA ILE A 48 -4.95 -2.18 11.09
C ILE A 48 -4.94 -3.33 12.09
N LYS A 49 -3.80 -3.53 12.76
CA LYS A 49 -3.60 -4.49 13.84
C LYS A 49 -3.07 -3.76 15.08
N GLU A 50 -2.91 -4.50 16.17
CA GLU A 50 -2.21 -4.02 17.37
C GLU A 50 -0.86 -3.38 17.03
N GLU A 51 -0.50 -2.32 17.76
CA GLU A 51 0.69 -1.50 17.50
C GLU A 51 1.99 -2.33 17.42
N ASN A 52 2.10 -3.36 18.27
CA ASN A 52 3.26 -4.25 18.31
C ASN A 52 3.48 -5.09 17.03
N ALA A 53 2.50 -5.14 16.14
CA ALA A 53 2.63 -5.83 14.86
C ALA A 53 3.49 -5.04 13.87
N GLY A 54 3.63 -3.72 14.05
CA GLY A 54 4.35 -2.84 13.12
C GLY A 54 3.65 -2.67 11.77
N ALA A 55 4.31 -1.96 10.86
CA ALA A 55 3.84 -1.75 9.49
C ALA A 55 4.48 -2.77 8.54
N ASN A 56 3.67 -3.67 7.97
CA ASN A 56 4.17 -4.74 7.13
C ASN A 56 3.40 -4.87 5.81
N LEU A 57 4.10 -5.36 4.80
CA LEU A 57 3.54 -5.79 3.53
C LEU A 57 3.44 -7.32 3.53
N VAL A 58 2.24 -7.83 3.25
CA VAL A 58 2.02 -9.26 3.02
C VAL A 58 2.17 -9.52 1.53
N LEU A 59 3.16 -10.33 1.16
CA LEU A 59 3.42 -10.68 -0.23
C LEU A 59 2.46 -11.79 -0.70
N ARG A 60 2.40 -12.02 -2.02
CA ARG A 60 1.52 -13.03 -2.63
C ARG A 60 1.81 -14.48 -2.19
N ASN A 61 2.97 -14.74 -1.61
CA ASN A 61 3.37 -16.03 -1.06
C ASN A 61 3.16 -16.10 0.47
N ASP A 62 2.36 -15.19 1.02
CA ASP A 62 2.09 -15.02 2.46
C ASP A 62 3.31 -14.65 3.32
N SER A 63 4.46 -14.40 2.71
CA SER A 63 5.62 -13.88 3.44
C SER A 63 5.38 -12.43 3.86
N ILE A 64 5.83 -12.10 5.07
CA ILE A 64 5.67 -10.78 5.66
C ILE A 64 7.02 -10.07 5.57
N VAL A 65 7.01 -8.88 4.99
CA VAL A 65 8.18 -8.00 4.97
C VAL A 65 7.83 -6.67 5.62
N GLU A 66 8.73 -6.16 6.44
CA GLU A 66 8.57 -4.84 7.05
C GLU A 66 8.51 -3.77 5.95
N LEU A 67 7.54 -2.86 6.05
CA LEU A 67 7.44 -1.73 5.14
C LEU A 67 8.52 -0.70 5.48
N LYS A 68 9.46 -0.50 4.56
CA LYS A 68 10.47 0.55 4.65
C LYS A 68 10.11 1.71 3.72
N SER A 69 10.02 2.92 4.27
CA SER A 69 9.82 4.14 3.50
C SER A 69 11.10 4.50 2.72
N ARG A 70 10.99 4.69 1.41
CA ARG A 70 12.07 5.26 0.57
C ARG A 70 11.58 6.43 -0.30
N GLY A 71 10.59 7.16 0.21
CA GLY A 71 9.95 8.27 -0.51
C GLY A 71 10.89 9.45 -0.79
N TRP A 72 10.40 10.44 -1.53
CA TRP A 72 11.19 11.62 -1.90
C TRP A 72 11.76 12.34 -0.67
N GLY A 73 13.09 12.52 -0.63
CA GLY A 73 13.77 13.21 0.46
C GLY A 73 13.99 12.39 1.72
N SER A 74 13.73 11.08 1.71
CA SER A 74 14.16 10.20 2.80
C SER A 74 15.68 10.24 2.91
N LYS A 75 16.20 10.90 3.95
CA LYS A 75 17.59 10.73 4.36
C LYS A 75 17.70 9.29 4.83
N GLU A 76 18.61 8.54 4.21
CA GLU A 76 18.96 7.20 4.69
C GLU A 76 19.46 7.34 6.13
N ASP A 77 18.87 6.56 7.03
CA ASP A 77 19.62 5.98 8.15
C ASP A 77 20.13 4.60 7.69
#